data_AF-A0A4W3I6P4-F1
#
_entry.id   AF-A0A4W3I6P4-F1
#
_cell.length_a   1.000
_cell.length_b   1.000
_cell.length_c   1.000
_cell.angle_alpha   90.00
_cell.angle_beta   90.00
_cell.angle_gamma   90.00
#
_symmetry.space_group_name_H-M   'P 1'
#
loop_
_entity.id
_entity.type
_entity.pdbx_description
1 polymer ?
#
loop_
_entity_poly.entity_id
_entity_poly.type
_entity_poly.pdbx_seq_one_letter_code
_entity_poly.pdbx_strand_id
1 'polypeptide(L)'
;MATKEQPQTAGIVTQDSKSADGNANVGKANVAEVDFLPPIQRADLMDPSVEYNMNHKRRGLALIFNYEHFFWYLGMPMRRGTNADKMNLEIRLENLGFEVQAFDNLKAAEVLEKIHQVATSDHSDVDCFLCVFLSHGENNHIFAYDAKLEIQEMTALFRGDKCSSLVGKPKIFVIQACRGDKHDEPVKPRDEVDTLEKKAMVNELVTDAGAVYTLPAGADFIMCYSVAEEGTG
;
A
#
# COMPACT_ATOMS: atom_id res chain seq x y z
N MET A 1 12.15 50.20 63.90
CA MET A 1 12.29 50.89 62.60
C MET A 1 10.89 50.94 61.99
N ALA A 2 10.15 52.03 62.21
CA ALA A 2 10.10 53.25 61.39
C ALA A 2 9.38 52.98 60.04
N THR A 3 8.07 53.28 59.97
CA THR A 3 7.42 54.43 59.25
C THR A 3 7.17 54.13 57.76
N LYS A 4 5.91 54.00 57.31
CA LYS A 4 5.04 55.05 56.72
C LYS A 4 5.68 55.77 55.53
N GLU A 5 5.08 55.66 54.33
CA GLU A 5 4.55 56.77 53.51
C GLU A 5 4.25 56.36 52.06
N GLN A 6 3.06 56.74 51.57
CA GLN A 6 2.81 57.05 50.16
C GLN A 6 3.45 58.41 49.84
N PRO A 7 3.63 58.71 48.54
CA PRO A 7 3.18 60.01 48.06
C PRO A 7 2.31 59.95 46.81
N GLN A 8 1.39 60.91 46.80
CA GLN A 8 0.55 61.39 45.71
C GLN A 8 1.34 62.30 44.73
N THR A 9 0.66 62.65 43.63
CA THR A 9 0.62 63.94 42.87
C THR A 9 1.01 63.83 41.39
N ALA A 10 0.04 64.03 40.49
CA ALA A 10 -0.23 65.25 39.69
C ALA A 10 0.60 65.25 38.39
N GLY A 11 0.07 65.31 37.18
CA GLY A 11 -0.96 66.16 36.54
C GLY A 11 -0.38 66.51 35.15
N ILE A 12 -1.13 66.53 34.05
CA ILE A 12 -1.47 67.73 33.23
C ILE A 12 -2.28 67.24 32.00
N VAL A 13 -3.60 67.55 31.90
CA VAL A 13 -4.32 68.57 31.07
C VAL A 13 -4.07 68.46 29.54
N THR A 14 -5.05 68.14 28.68
CA THR A 14 -6.10 69.00 28.07
C THR A 14 -7.04 68.11 27.21
N GLN A 15 -8.37 68.09 27.38
CA GLN A 15 -9.42 68.90 26.68
C GLN A 15 -9.27 68.90 25.14
N ASP A 16 -10.25 68.50 24.31
CA ASP A 16 -11.63 68.99 24.24
C ASP A 16 -12.63 68.06 23.51
N SER A 17 -13.90 68.42 23.72
CA SER A 17 -15.16 67.85 23.26
C SER A 17 -15.62 68.29 21.86
N LYS A 18 -16.62 67.55 21.33
CA LYS A 18 -17.55 67.78 20.18
C LYS A 18 -17.38 66.70 19.09
N SER A 19 -18.40 66.16 18.44
CA SER A 19 -19.86 66.26 18.51
C SER A 19 -20.44 65.02 17.79
N ALA A 20 -21.69 64.69 18.12
CA ALA A 20 -22.52 63.69 17.45
C ALA A 20 -22.70 63.95 15.94
N ASP A 21 -22.77 62.86 15.17
CA ASP A 21 -23.86 62.51 14.24
C ASP A 21 -23.34 61.61 13.11
N GLY A 22 -24.10 60.55 12.80
CA GLY A 22 -23.88 59.81 11.54
C GLY A 22 -24.11 58.30 11.62
N ASN A 23 -25.37 57.92 11.84
CA ASN A 23 -25.99 56.66 11.45
C ASN A 23 -25.34 55.91 10.27
N ALA A 24 -24.93 54.64 10.44
CA ALA A 24 -24.80 53.68 9.33
C ALA A 24 -24.85 52.22 9.81
N ASN A 25 -26.02 51.60 9.62
CA ASN A 25 -26.27 50.21 9.23
C ASN A 25 -25.43 49.07 9.85
N VAL A 26 -26.02 48.46 10.88
CA VAL A 26 -25.92 47.03 11.14
C VAL A 26 -26.78 46.27 10.12
N GLY A 27 -26.18 45.29 9.44
CA GLY A 27 -26.93 44.15 8.91
C GLY A 27 -26.81 43.87 7.41
N LYS A 28 -25.96 42.89 7.10
CA LYS A 28 -25.99 41.97 5.95
C LYS A 28 -25.66 42.56 4.56
N ALA A 29 -24.37 42.58 4.26
CA ALA A 29 -23.90 42.32 2.90
C ALA A 29 -24.04 40.81 2.61
N ASN A 30 -24.83 40.46 1.61
CA ASN A 30 -24.82 39.15 0.95
C ASN A 30 -24.09 39.33 -0.38
N VAL A 31 -22.78 39.08 -0.43
CA VAL A 31 -22.06 38.83 -1.69
C VAL A 31 -20.71 38.19 -1.40
N ALA A 32 -20.47 37.03 -2.03
CA ALA A 32 -19.19 36.32 -2.21
C ALA A 32 -18.47 35.91 -0.89
N GLU A 33 -17.81 34.78 -0.76
CA GLU A 33 -16.72 34.27 -1.60
C GLU A 33 -16.70 32.74 -1.56
N VAL A 34 -16.60 32.15 -2.76
CA VAL A 34 -16.16 30.77 -2.97
C VAL A 34 -14.64 30.79 -2.96
N ASP A 35 -14.04 30.58 -1.80
CA ASP A 35 -12.59 30.56 -1.69
C ASP A 35 -12.03 29.20 -2.16
N PHE A 36 -11.75 29.16 -3.46
CA PHE A 36 -10.43 28.91 -4.00
C PHE A 36 -9.69 27.65 -3.52
N LEU A 37 -10.14 26.50 -4.00
CA LEU A 37 -9.18 25.55 -4.57
C LEU A 37 -8.99 25.98 -6.04
N PRO A 38 -7.76 26.07 -6.57
CA PRO A 38 -7.60 26.26 -8.01
C PRO A 38 -8.41 25.17 -8.71
N PRO A 39 -9.13 25.48 -9.80
CA PRO A 39 -9.82 24.45 -10.54
C PRO A 39 -8.73 23.51 -11.05
N ILE A 40 -8.60 22.33 -10.44
CA ILE A 40 -8.05 21.19 -11.15
C ILE A 40 -8.94 21.13 -12.39
N GLN A 41 -8.37 21.55 -13.51
CA GLN A 41 -9.10 21.67 -14.76
C GLN A 41 -9.61 20.26 -14.99
N ARG A 42 -10.93 20.05 -15.00
CA ARG A 42 -11.54 18.72 -15.14
C ARG A 42 -11.02 17.93 -16.36
N ALA A 43 -10.35 18.63 -17.27
CA ALA A 43 -9.60 18.09 -18.40
C ALA A 43 -8.45 17.15 -17.99
N ASP A 44 -7.71 17.43 -16.91
CA ASP A 44 -6.55 16.62 -16.50
C ASP A 44 -6.96 15.29 -15.87
N LEU A 45 -8.15 15.21 -15.27
CA LEU A 45 -8.67 13.99 -14.64
C LEU A 45 -9.00 12.86 -15.63
N MET A 46 -9.04 13.16 -16.93
CA MET A 46 -9.41 12.23 -18.00
C MET A 46 -8.39 12.27 -19.15
N ASP A 47 -7.18 12.76 -18.90
CA ASP A 47 -6.09 12.69 -19.87
C ASP A 47 -5.43 11.30 -19.75
N PRO A 48 -5.51 10.44 -20.79
CA PRO A 48 -4.93 9.11 -20.78
C PRO A 48 -3.39 9.11 -20.73
N SER A 49 -2.75 10.28 -20.87
CA SER A 49 -1.29 10.44 -20.75
C SER A 49 -0.82 10.79 -19.34
N VAL A 50 -1.74 10.90 -18.35
CA VAL A 50 -1.37 11.17 -16.96
C VAL A 50 -0.64 9.97 -16.36
N GLU A 51 0.58 10.23 -15.92
CA GLU A 51 1.45 9.27 -15.25
C GLU A 51 1.60 9.62 -13.76
N TYR A 52 1.90 8.61 -12.93
CA TYR A 52 2.29 8.86 -11.54
C TYR A 52 3.56 9.71 -11.48
N ASN A 53 3.63 10.63 -10.53
CA ASN A 53 4.86 11.38 -10.28
C ASN A 53 5.91 10.46 -9.61
N MET A 54 6.87 10.01 -10.41
CA MET A 54 7.95 9.08 -10.01
C MET A 54 9.32 9.78 -9.86
N ASN A 55 9.32 11.08 -9.51
CA ASN A 55 10.49 11.95 -9.38
C ASN A 55 10.72 12.50 -7.96
N HIS A 56 10.24 11.81 -6.92
CA HIS A 56 10.57 12.13 -5.53
C HIS A 56 12.04 11.78 -5.23
N LYS A 57 12.49 12.10 -4.01
CA LYS A 57 13.88 11.89 -3.60
C LYS A 57 14.31 10.42 -3.65
N ARG A 58 13.37 9.50 -3.37
CA ARG A 58 13.62 8.06 -3.30
C ARG A 58 12.55 7.30 -4.08
N ARG A 59 12.89 6.15 -4.67
CA ARG A 59 11.89 5.28 -5.30
C ARG A 59 10.89 4.76 -4.27
N GLY A 60 11.40 4.35 -3.11
CA GLY A 60 10.64 3.80 -2.00
C GLY A 60 11.14 2.45 -1.53
N LEU A 61 10.42 1.89 -0.56
CA LEU A 61 10.77 0.62 0.07
C LEU A 61 10.15 -0.55 -0.71
N ALA A 62 10.93 -1.62 -0.89
CA ALA A 62 10.47 -2.91 -1.37
C ALA A 62 10.67 -3.97 -0.28
N LEU A 63 9.57 -4.49 0.26
CA LEU A 63 9.60 -5.62 1.19
C LEU A 63 9.51 -6.94 0.43
N ILE A 64 10.31 -7.94 0.80
CA ILE A 64 10.21 -9.30 0.27
C ILE A 64 10.09 -10.29 1.43
N PHE A 65 8.94 -10.95 1.54
CA PHE A 65 8.72 -12.03 2.50
C PHE A 65 8.84 -13.37 1.77
N ASN A 66 9.89 -14.12 2.07
CA ASN A 66 10.25 -15.36 1.42
C ASN A 66 10.07 -16.56 2.36
N TYR A 67 9.31 -17.56 1.92
CA TYR A 67 9.01 -18.75 2.72
C TYR A 67 9.42 -20.02 1.98
N GLU A 68 10.47 -20.64 2.48
CA GLU A 68 10.93 -21.95 2.05
C GLU A 68 10.45 -23.05 3.01
N HIS A 69 10.39 -22.72 4.31
CA HIS A 69 10.06 -23.64 5.39
C HIS A 69 8.83 -23.17 6.15
N PHE A 70 8.06 -24.14 6.63
CA PHE A 70 6.84 -23.93 7.40
C PHE A 70 6.85 -24.82 8.64
N PHE A 71 6.16 -24.38 9.68
CA PHE A 71 6.04 -25.14 10.91
C PHE A 71 5.20 -26.40 10.68
N TRP A 72 5.65 -27.52 11.24
CA TRP A 72 5.19 -28.86 10.83
C TRP A 72 3.67 -29.10 10.93
N TYR A 73 2.97 -28.48 11.89
CA TYR A 73 1.52 -28.69 12.04
C TYR A 73 0.71 -28.06 10.90
N LEU A 74 1.29 -27.13 10.14
CA LEU A 74 0.64 -26.52 8.99
C LEU A 74 0.52 -27.50 7.81
N GLY A 75 1.29 -28.60 7.82
CA GLY A 75 1.26 -29.61 6.76
C GLY A 75 1.76 -29.12 5.40
N MET A 76 2.42 -27.95 5.37
CA MET A 76 2.86 -27.30 4.13
C MET A 76 4.19 -27.88 3.64
N PRO A 77 4.31 -28.21 2.34
CA PRO A 77 5.56 -28.71 1.79
C PRO A 77 6.62 -27.60 1.69
N MET A 78 7.90 -27.99 1.68
CA MET A 78 9.02 -27.07 1.49
C MET A 78 9.00 -26.46 0.07
N ARG A 79 9.18 -25.14 -0.06
CA ARG A 79 9.17 -24.43 -1.36
C ARG A 79 10.57 -24.28 -1.95
N ARG A 80 11.15 -25.39 -2.41
CA ARG A 80 12.48 -25.38 -3.05
C ARG A 80 12.47 -24.45 -4.27
N GLY A 81 13.54 -23.66 -4.40
CA GLY A 81 13.70 -22.70 -5.49
C GLY A 81 13.26 -21.27 -5.16
N THR A 82 12.46 -21.06 -4.12
CA THR A 82 12.00 -19.70 -3.72
C THR A 82 13.14 -18.73 -3.42
N ASN A 83 14.29 -19.23 -2.95
CA ASN A 83 15.47 -18.39 -2.72
C ASN A 83 16.07 -17.83 -4.02
N ALA A 84 15.95 -18.56 -5.14
CA ALA A 84 16.35 -18.05 -6.44
C ALA A 84 15.41 -16.93 -6.89
N ASP A 85 14.10 -17.07 -6.68
CA ASP A 85 13.11 -16.02 -6.96
C ASP A 85 13.38 -14.77 -6.13
N LYS A 86 13.61 -14.94 -4.81
CA LYS A 86 13.99 -13.86 -3.90
C LYS A 86 15.22 -13.10 -4.41
N MET A 87 16.31 -13.82 -4.69
CA MET A 87 17.57 -13.20 -5.12
C MET A 87 17.40 -12.45 -6.45
N ASN A 88 16.64 -13.01 -7.39
CA ASN A 88 16.34 -12.33 -8.65
C ASN A 88 15.55 -11.04 -8.41
N LEU A 89 14.55 -11.07 -7.52
CA LEU A 89 13.76 -9.89 -7.18
C LEU A 89 14.59 -8.82 -6.49
N GLU A 90 15.44 -9.17 -5.52
CA GLU A 90 16.35 -8.23 -4.85
C GLU A 90 17.18 -7.46 -5.88
N ILE A 91 17.88 -8.18 -6.76
CA ILE A 91 18.73 -7.57 -7.80
C ILE A 91 17.90 -6.65 -8.69
N ARG A 92 16.72 -7.08 -9.15
CA ARG A 92 15.92 -6.29 -10.11
C ARG A 92 15.31 -5.05 -9.45
N LEU A 93 14.85 -5.16 -8.21
CA LEU A 93 14.24 -4.05 -7.48
C LEU A 93 15.29 -3.02 -7.05
N GLU A 94 16.49 -3.45 -6.64
CA GLU A 94 17.61 -2.55 -6.38
C GLU A 94 18.01 -1.78 -7.65
N ASN A 95 18.07 -2.45 -8.81
CA ASN A 95 18.34 -1.80 -10.09
C ASN A 95 17.27 -0.77 -10.50
N LEU A 96 16.03 -0.92 -10.01
CA LEU A 96 14.94 0.04 -10.19
C LEU A 96 14.97 1.19 -9.16
N GLY A 97 15.94 1.17 -8.22
CA GLY A 97 16.19 2.20 -7.23
C GLY A 97 15.44 1.99 -5.90
N PHE A 98 14.80 0.83 -5.68
CA PHE A 98 14.15 0.54 -4.41
C PHE A 98 15.18 0.27 -3.30
N GLU A 99 14.80 0.66 -2.08
CA GLU A 99 15.45 0.15 -0.86
C GLU A 99 14.84 -1.23 -0.56
N VAL A 100 15.59 -2.30 -0.81
CA VAL A 100 15.08 -3.67 -0.65
C VAL A 100 15.34 -4.20 0.76
N GLN A 101 14.31 -4.77 1.39
CA GLN A 101 14.42 -5.52 2.64
C GLN A 101 13.76 -6.88 2.47
N ALA A 102 14.56 -7.94 2.52
CA ALA A 102 14.08 -9.30 2.41
C ALA A 102 14.14 -10.05 3.75
N PHE A 103 13.15 -10.89 4.00
CA PHE A 103 13.01 -11.67 5.22
C PHE A 103 12.68 -13.12 4.88
N ASP A 104 13.34 -14.05 5.57
CA ASP A 104 13.16 -15.49 5.37
C ASP A 104 12.39 -16.10 6.54
N ASN A 105 11.30 -16.82 6.22
CA ASN A 105 10.54 -17.66 7.14
C ASN A 105 10.10 -16.95 8.44
N LEU A 106 9.61 -15.72 8.34
CA LEU A 106 9.11 -14.98 9.50
C LEU A 106 7.82 -15.59 10.07
N LYS A 107 7.62 -15.45 11.36
CA LYS A 107 6.32 -15.75 11.99
C LYS A 107 5.28 -14.70 11.61
N ALA A 108 4.02 -15.08 11.68
CA ALA A 108 2.90 -14.21 11.36
C ALA A 108 2.94 -12.88 12.14
N ALA A 109 3.26 -12.93 13.43
CA ALA A 109 3.39 -11.74 14.28
C ALA A 109 4.50 -10.79 13.81
N GLU A 110 5.64 -11.34 13.38
CA GLU A 110 6.80 -10.56 12.91
C GLU A 110 6.50 -9.87 11.57
N VAL A 111 5.75 -10.55 10.68
CA VAL A 111 5.26 -9.96 9.42
C VAL A 111 4.33 -8.79 9.71
N LEU A 112 3.34 -8.98 10.59
CA LEU A 112 2.38 -7.93 10.95
C LEU A 112 3.09 -6.74 11.59
N GLU A 113 4.08 -6.97 12.45
CA GLU A 113 4.91 -5.93 13.04
C GLU A 113 5.66 -5.13 11.95
N LYS A 114 6.32 -5.82 11.02
CA LYS A 114 7.06 -5.18 9.92
C LYS A 114 6.15 -4.36 9.02
N ILE A 115 5.01 -4.91 8.62
CA ILE A 115 4.04 -4.23 7.78
C ILE A 115 3.47 -3.02 8.50
N HIS A 116 3.10 -3.15 9.77
CA HIS A 116 2.59 -2.03 10.57
C HIS A 116 3.64 -0.92 10.73
N GLN A 117 4.89 -1.27 11.01
CA GLN A 117 6.01 -0.33 11.10
C GLN A 117 6.15 0.49 9.80
N VAL A 118 6.10 -0.18 8.65
CA VAL A 118 6.21 0.49 7.34
C VAL A 118 4.97 1.33 7.06
N ALA A 119 3.76 0.80 7.28
CA ALA A 119 2.51 1.54 7.04
C ALA A 119 2.39 2.82 7.87
N THR A 120 3.02 2.87 9.05
CA THR A 120 3.02 4.04 9.95
C THR A 120 4.21 4.98 9.78
N SER A 121 5.13 4.66 8.87
CA SER A 121 6.28 5.51 8.54
C SER A 121 5.90 6.69 7.64
N ASP A 122 6.77 7.70 7.56
CA ASP A 122 6.61 8.80 6.61
C ASP A 122 7.13 8.39 5.21
N HIS A 123 6.24 8.48 4.23
CA HIS A 123 6.47 8.17 2.82
C HIS A 123 6.40 9.41 1.93
N SER A 124 6.44 10.61 2.50
CA SER A 124 6.29 11.86 1.74
C SER A 124 7.37 12.02 0.66
N ASP A 125 8.58 11.48 0.91
CA ASP A 125 9.74 11.60 0.02
C ASP A 125 9.95 10.42 -0.94
N VAL A 126 9.04 9.43 -0.96
CA VAL A 126 9.13 8.28 -1.85
C VAL A 126 8.16 8.34 -3.02
N ASP A 127 8.46 7.66 -4.12
CA ASP A 127 7.55 7.57 -5.26
C ASP A 127 6.42 6.55 -5.04
N CYS A 128 6.75 5.38 -4.50
CA CYS A 128 5.83 4.26 -4.38
C CYS A 128 6.24 3.31 -3.26
N PHE A 129 5.39 2.32 -3.00
CA PHE A 129 5.66 1.21 -2.08
C PHE A 129 5.46 -0.12 -2.81
N LEU A 130 6.35 -1.09 -2.54
CA LEU A 130 6.27 -2.44 -3.09
C LEU A 130 6.39 -3.50 -1.98
N CYS A 131 5.53 -4.52 -2.03
CA CYS A 131 5.56 -5.64 -1.10
C CYS A 131 5.41 -6.96 -1.85
N VAL A 132 6.34 -7.88 -1.66
CA VAL A 132 6.34 -9.20 -2.30
C VAL A 132 6.14 -10.28 -1.25
N PHE A 133 5.26 -11.23 -1.55
CA PHE A 133 5.13 -12.48 -0.81
C PHE A 133 5.44 -13.66 -1.72
N LEU A 134 6.40 -14.48 -1.31
CA LEU A 134 6.75 -15.76 -1.93
C LEU A 134 6.42 -16.87 -0.93
N SER A 135 5.24 -17.46 -1.02
CA SER A 135 4.78 -18.46 -0.05
C SER A 135 3.74 -19.43 -0.63
N HIS A 136 3.22 -20.32 0.22
CA HIS A 136 1.93 -20.97 -0.03
C HIS A 136 0.79 -20.00 0.27
N GLY A 137 -0.37 -20.25 -0.31
CA GLY A 137 -1.57 -19.48 -0.05
C GLY A 137 -2.82 -20.33 -0.15
N GLU A 138 -3.89 -19.84 0.47
CA GLU A 138 -5.19 -20.53 0.50
C GLU A 138 -6.27 -19.50 0.81
N ASN A 139 -7.35 -19.43 0.01
CA ASN A 139 -8.54 -18.63 0.32
C ASN A 139 -8.23 -17.18 0.77
N ASN A 140 -7.49 -16.39 -0.02
CA ASN A 140 -7.03 -15.03 0.29
C ASN A 140 -6.07 -14.90 1.50
N HIS A 141 -5.53 -16.01 1.98
CA HIS A 141 -4.48 -16.04 2.98
C HIS A 141 -3.14 -16.42 2.37
N ILE A 142 -2.08 -15.95 3.02
CA ILE A 142 -0.69 -16.33 2.77
C ILE A 142 -0.19 -17.05 4.01
N PHE A 143 0.54 -18.15 3.84
CA PHE A 143 1.19 -18.80 4.96
C PHE A 143 2.44 -18.03 5.37
N ALA A 144 2.50 -17.60 6.62
CA ALA A 144 3.75 -17.29 7.30
C ALA A 144 4.36 -18.60 7.85
N TYR A 145 5.46 -18.50 8.61
CA TYR A 145 6.13 -19.69 9.14
C TYR A 145 5.22 -20.54 10.04
N ASP A 146 4.43 -19.90 10.90
CA ASP A 146 3.62 -20.54 11.94
C ASP A 146 2.11 -20.37 11.75
N ALA A 147 1.63 -19.37 11.00
CA ALA A 147 0.19 -19.17 10.82
C ALA A 147 -0.14 -18.58 9.45
N LYS A 148 -1.43 -18.59 9.11
CA LYS A 148 -1.97 -17.88 7.94
C LYS A 148 -2.13 -16.38 8.25
N LEU A 149 -1.94 -15.54 7.24
CA LEU A 149 -2.16 -14.10 7.27
C LEU A 149 -3.14 -13.73 6.17
N GLU A 150 -4.16 -12.94 6.51
CA GLU A 150 -5.12 -12.45 5.52
C GLU A 150 -4.50 -11.29 4.72
N ILE A 151 -4.54 -11.40 3.39
CA ILE A 151 -3.97 -10.38 2.49
C ILE A 151 -4.67 -9.03 2.70
N GLN A 152 -5.99 -9.07 2.92
CA GLN A 152 -6.79 -7.86 3.11
C GLN A 152 -6.41 -7.12 4.39
N GLU A 153 -6.11 -7.81 5.49
CA GLU A 153 -5.67 -7.18 6.74
C GLU A 153 -4.36 -6.41 6.55
N MET A 154 -3.40 -7.02 5.85
CA MET A 154 -2.09 -6.41 5.57
C MET A 154 -2.21 -5.21 4.63
N THR A 155 -2.93 -5.36 3.51
CA THR A 155 -3.10 -4.29 2.51
C THR A 155 -3.94 -3.12 3.04
N ALA A 156 -4.92 -3.38 3.91
CA ALA A 156 -5.77 -2.36 4.49
C ALA A 156 -5.00 -1.31 5.31
N LEU A 157 -3.82 -1.65 5.84
CA LEU A 157 -2.95 -0.71 6.57
C LEU A 157 -2.40 0.41 5.69
N PHE A 158 -2.35 0.21 4.37
CA PHE A 158 -1.84 1.21 3.41
C PHE A 158 -2.94 2.02 2.73
N ARG A 159 -4.20 1.89 3.18
CA ARG A 159 -5.30 2.72 2.67
C ARG A 159 -5.07 4.19 3.05
N GLY A 160 -5.60 5.11 2.25
CA GLY A 160 -5.35 6.54 2.43
C GLY A 160 -5.74 7.12 3.79
N ASP A 161 -6.73 6.53 4.47
CA ASP A 161 -7.13 6.90 5.84
C ASP A 161 -6.15 6.43 6.92
N LYS A 162 -5.33 5.41 6.63
CA LYS A 162 -4.35 4.84 7.56
C LYS A 162 -2.90 5.20 7.23
N CYS A 163 -2.59 5.40 5.96
CA CYS A 163 -1.27 5.76 5.44
C CYS A 163 -1.39 6.95 4.49
N SER A 164 -1.55 8.15 5.06
CA SER A 164 -1.82 9.38 4.30
C SER A 164 -0.66 9.80 3.39
N SER A 165 0.58 9.50 3.77
CA SER A 165 1.80 9.81 3.01
C SER A 165 1.96 9.00 1.71
N LEU A 166 1.15 7.94 1.51
CA LEU A 166 1.06 7.14 0.28
C LEU A 166 -0.22 7.38 -0.53
N VAL A 167 -1.04 8.40 -0.19
CA VAL A 167 -2.21 8.78 -1.00
C VAL A 167 -1.75 9.31 -2.36
N GLY A 168 -2.36 8.83 -3.46
CA GLY A 168 -1.97 9.20 -4.82
C GLY A 168 -0.66 8.59 -5.30
N LYS A 169 -0.04 7.70 -4.50
CA LYS A 169 1.20 6.98 -4.84
C LYS A 169 0.92 5.49 -5.04
N PRO A 170 1.58 4.81 -6.00
CA PRO A 170 1.37 3.39 -6.24
C PRO A 170 1.74 2.53 -5.03
N LYS A 171 0.84 1.60 -4.69
CA LYS A 171 1.02 0.57 -3.64
C LYS A 171 0.94 -0.80 -4.30
N ILE A 172 2.09 -1.40 -4.56
CA ILE A 172 2.24 -2.58 -5.41
C ILE A 172 2.43 -3.81 -4.53
N PHE A 173 1.55 -4.80 -4.66
CA PHE A 173 1.67 -6.08 -3.98
C PHE A 173 1.85 -7.20 -5.01
N VAL A 174 2.95 -7.94 -4.91
CA VAL A 174 3.24 -9.10 -5.76
C VAL A 174 3.11 -10.35 -4.91
N ILE A 175 2.19 -11.23 -5.26
CA ILE A 175 1.82 -12.40 -4.46
C ILE A 175 2.05 -13.64 -5.31
N GLN A 176 3.18 -14.29 -5.09
CA GLN A 176 3.44 -15.65 -5.52
C GLN A 176 2.95 -16.58 -4.41
N ALA A 177 1.65 -16.89 -4.48
CA ALA A 177 0.99 -17.81 -3.57
C ALA A 177 -0.29 -18.34 -4.22
N CYS A 178 -0.67 -19.54 -3.85
CA CYS A 178 -1.85 -20.21 -4.36
C CYS A 178 -3.11 -19.54 -3.80
N ARG A 179 -4.24 -19.67 -4.51
CA ARG A 179 -5.53 -19.07 -4.11
C ARG A 179 -6.66 -20.09 -3.96
N GLY A 180 -6.34 -21.38 -3.88
CA GLY A 180 -7.31 -22.49 -3.75
C GLY A 180 -6.79 -23.83 -4.27
N ASP A 181 -7.70 -24.81 -4.41
CA ASP A 181 -7.44 -26.19 -4.85
C ASP A 181 -8.08 -26.59 -6.21
N LYS A 182 -8.63 -25.67 -7.01
CA LYS A 182 -9.42 -25.99 -8.23
C LYS A 182 -8.60 -25.84 -9.50
N HIS A 183 -8.06 -26.94 -10.02
CA HIS A 183 -7.17 -27.00 -11.19
C HIS A 183 -7.82 -26.60 -12.51
N ASP A 184 -7.14 -25.73 -13.27
CA ASP A 184 -7.42 -25.55 -14.70
C ASP A 184 -7.26 -26.89 -15.41
N GLU A 185 -8.31 -27.37 -16.08
CA GLU A 185 -8.19 -28.60 -16.87
C GLU A 185 -7.24 -28.33 -18.06
N PRO A 186 -6.11 -29.06 -18.16
CA PRO A 186 -5.22 -28.91 -19.30
C PRO A 186 -5.95 -29.33 -20.57
N VAL A 187 -6.23 -28.34 -21.43
CA VAL A 187 -6.82 -28.61 -22.74
C VAL A 187 -5.80 -29.36 -23.57
N LYS A 188 -6.12 -30.60 -23.95
CA LYS A 188 -5.29 -31.34 -24.90
C LYS A 188 -5.27 -30.56 -26.22
N PRO A 189 -4.10 -30.16 -26.74
CA PRO A 189 -4.04 -29.65 -28.10
C PRO A 189 -4.67 -30.69 -29.03
N ARG A 190 -5.53 -30.24 -29.95
CA ARG A 190 -6.06 -31.09 -31.01
C ARG A 190 -4.90 -31.37 -31.97
N ASP A 191 -4.13 -32.40 -31.67
CA ASP A 191 -3.12 -32.93 -32.58
C ASP A 191 -3.83 -33.72 -33.69
N GLU A 192 -4.15 -33.05 -34.80
CA GLU A 192 -4.40 -33.74 -36.07
C GLU A 192 -3.08 -34.06 -36.77
N VAL A 193 -2.21 -34.88 -36.18
CA VAL A 193 -1.28 -35.73 -36.97
C VAL A 193 -0.65 -36.84 -36.12
N ASP A 194 -0.66 -38.02 -36.72
CA ASP A 194 -0.21 -39.33 -36.23
C ASP A 194 1.30 -39.39 -35.93
N THR A 195 1.66 -40.20 -34.91
CA THR A 195 2.88 -41.04 -34.74
C THR A 195 3.69 -40.91 -33.43
N LEU A 196 3.63 -42.02 -32.68
CA LEU A 196 4.71 -42.75 -31.97
C LEU A 196 5.42 -42.11 -30.75
N GLU A 197 5.01 -42.63 -29.59
CA GLU A 197 5.76 -42.92 -28.37
C GLU A 197 7.06 -42.15 -28.11
N LYS A 198 7.01 -41.18 -27.17
CA LYS A 198 8.17 -40.82 -26.36
C LYS A 198 7.86 -40.83 -24.86
N LYS A 199 8.67 -41.66 -24.20
CA LYS A 199 8.83 -41.91 -22.77
C LYS A 199 8.76 -40.63 -21.92
N ALA A 200 7.97 -40.70 -20.86
CA ALA A 200 7.85 -39.70 -19.82
C ALA A 200 9.18 -39.44 -19.09
N MET A 201 9.59 -38.17 -19.05
CA MET A 201 10.37 -37.59 -17.95
C MET A 201 9.43 -36.58 -17.29
N VAL A 202 8.85 -36.95 -16.16
CA VAL A 202 7.97 -36.09 -15.38
C VAL A 202 8.87 -35.07 -14.68
N ASN A 203 8.89 -33.84 -15.18
CA ASN A 203 9.29 -32.71 -14.36
C ASN A 203 8.06 -32.35 -13.52
N GLU A 204 8.14 -32.57 -12.21
CA GLU A 204 7.04 -32.28 -11.28
C GLU A 204 6.86 -30.76 -11.18
N LEU A 205 5.93 -30.22 -11.97
CA LEU A 205 5.47 -28.85 -11.84
C LEU A 205 4.35 -28.86 -10.80
N VAL A 206 4.62 -28.32 -9.61
CA VAL A 206 3.59 -28.13 -8.59
C VAL A 206 2.63 -27.07 -9.13
N THR A 207 1.37 -27.45 -9.34
CA THR A 207 0.32 -26.58 -9.89
C THR A 207 -0.85 -26.55 -8.91
N ASP A 208 -1.14 -25.37 -8.38
CA ASP A 208 -2.25 -25.10 -7.46
C ASP A 208 -3.14 -24.01 -8.07
N ALA A 209 -4.43 -23.99 -7.74
CA ALA A 209 -5.40 -23.37 -8.62
C ALA A 209 -6.64 -22.76 -7.89
N GLY A 210 -7.12 -21.59 -8.31
CA GLY A 210 -7.74 -20.60 -7.40
C GLY A 210 -9.27 -20.60 -7.20
N ALA A 211 -9.76 -19.94 -6.13
CA ALA A 211 -11.12 -19.37 -6.03
C ALA A 211 -11.36 -18.26 -4.95
N VAL A 212 -12.13 -17.23 -5.34
CA VAL A 212 -12.97 -16.19 -4.64
C VAL A 212 -12.34 -14.99 -3.88
N TYR A 213 -12.76 -13.78 -4.31
CA TYR A 213 -12.23 -12.44 -4.06
C TYR A 213 -12.56 -11.73 -2.73
N THR A 214 -11.59 -10.92 -2.27
CA THR A 214 -11.78 -9.54 -1.79
C THR A 214 -10.58 -8.66 -2.19
N LEU A 215 -10.71 -7.85 -3.27
CA LEU A 215 -9.71 -6.84 -3.60
C LEU A 215 -9.78 -5.67 -2.59
N PRO A 216 -8.65 -5.09 -2.16
CA PRO A 216 -8.68 -3.93 -1.28
C PRO A 216 -9.37 -2.75 -1.99
N ALA A 217 -10.40 -2.19 -1.37
CA ALA A 217 -11.22 -1.08 -1.89
C ALA A 217 -10.48 0.27 -2.01
N GLY A 218 -9.15 0.30 -1.91
CA GLY A 218 -8.34 1.52 -1.90
C GLY A 218 -7.91 1.95 -3.30
N ALA A 219 -7.85 3.25 -3.56
CA ALA A 219 -7.23 3.80 -4.76
C ALA A 219 -5.71 3.55 -4.78
N ASP A 220 -5.14 3.48 -5.98
CA ASP A 220 -3.69 3.33 -6.24
C ASP A 220 -3.06 2.03 -5.72
N PHE A 221 -3.85 0.95 -5.59
CA PHE A 221 -3.34 -0.40 -5.33
C PHE A 221 -3.18 -1.19 -6.62
N ILE A 222 -2.05 -1.87 -6.77
CA ILE A 222 -1.79 -2.83 -7.85
C ILE A 222 -1.52 -4.18 -7.19
N MET A 223 -2.40 -5.15 -7.44
CA MET A 223 -2.28 -6.52 -6.92
C MET A 223 -1.90 -7.45 -8.07
N CYS A 224 -0.69 -8.01 -8.02
CA CYS A 224 -0.18 -8.94 -9.01
C CYS A 224 -0.16 -10.35 -8.41
N TYR A 225 -0.92 -11.28 -8.98
CA TYR A 225 -0.98 -12.68 -8.55
C TYR A 225 -0.34 -13.57 -9.62
N SER A 226 0.40 -14.59 -9.19
CA SER A 226 1.09 -15.52 -10.11
C SER A 226 0.17 -16.56 -10.75
N VAL A 227 -1.00 -16.80 -10.18
CA VAL A 227 -2.00 -17.77 -10.68
C VAL A 227 -3.31 -17.03 -10.97
N ALA A 228 -3.89 -17.31 -12.14
CA ALA A 228 -5.17 -16.77 -12.56
C ALA A 228 -6.33 -17.35 -11.73
N GLU A 229 -7.47 -16.64 -11.72
CA GLU A 229 -8.70 -17.17 -11.15
C GLU A 229 -9.52 -17.85 -12.23
N GLU A 230 -9.95 -19.09 -12.03
CA GLU A 230 -11.03 -19.65 -12.83
C GLU A 230 -12.38 -19.17 -12.28
N GLY A 231 -13.05 -18.34 -13.08
CA GLY A 231 -14.43 -17.96 -12.84
C GLY A 231 -15.35 -19.15 -13.01
N THR A 232 -16.11 -19.50 -11.98
CA THR A 232 -17.21 -20.45 -12.11
C THR A 232 -18.28 -19.83 -13.01
N GLY A 233 -18.43 -20.35 -14.24
CA GLY A 233 -19.56 -20.06 -15.11
C GLY A 233 -20.87 -20.63 -14.60
#